data_AF-A0A9E3D1J2-F1
#
_entry.id   AF-A0A9E3D1J2-F1
#
_cell.length_a   1.000
_cell.length_b   1.000
_cell.length_c   1.000
_cell.angle_alpha   90.00
_cell.angle_beta   90.00
_cell.angle_gamma   90.00
#
_symmetry.space_group_name_H-M   'P 1'
#
loop_
_entity.id
_entity.type
_entity.pdbx_description
1 polymer ?
#
loop_
_entity_poly.entity_id
_entity_poly.type
_entity_poly.pdbx_seq_one_letter_code
_entity_poly.pdbx_strand_id
1 'polypeptide(L)' 'MKLIFADAASEDYLYWQQQDRRMLERINKLIREAQCEPLVGIGNLGS' A
#
# COMPACT_ATOMS: atom_id res chain seq x y z
N MET A 1 -2.93 11.98 8.00
CA MET A 1 -3.87 11.56 6.94
C MET A 1 -4.58 10.29 7.41
N LYS A 2 -5.89 10.16 7.17
CA LYS A 2 -6.65 8.96 7.54
C LYS A 2 -6.54 7.96 6.39
N LEU A 3 -5.90 6.82 6.61
CA LEU A 3 -6.01 5.71 5.66
C LEU A 3 -7.41 5.13 5.77
N ILE A 4 -8.11 5.09 4.63
CA ILE A 4 -9.41 4.45 4.51
C ILE A 4 -9.19 3.23 3.62
N PHE A 5 -9.29 2.06 4.22
CA PHE A 5 -9.29 0.80 3.49
C PHE A 5 -10.73 0.40 3.20
N ALA A 6 -10.96 -0.29 2.09
CA ALA A 6 -12.18 -1.05 1.89
C ALA A 6 -12.20 -2.24 2.87
N ASP A 7 -13.38 -2.73 3.25
CA ASP A 7 -13.51 -3.81 4.24
C ASP A 7 -12.70 -5.05 3.88
N ALA A 8 -12.73 -5.47 2.60
CA ALA A 8 -11.92 -6.59 2.11
C ALA A 8 -10.40 -6.34 2.22
N ALA A 9 -9.95 -5.10 1.98
CA ALA A 9 -8.54 -4.74 2.11
C ALA A 9 -8.08 -4.68 3.57
N SER A 10 -9.02 -4.48 4.51
CA SER A 10 -8.72 -4.51 5.95
C SER A 10 -8.35 -5.92 6.40
N GLU A 11 -9.10 -6.94 5.97
CA GLU A 11 -8.82 -8.34 6.28
C GLU A 11 -7.49 -8.81 5.68
N ASP A 12 -7.21 -8.46 4.42
CA ASP A 12 -5.94 -8.78 3.77
C ASP A 12 -4.74 -8.13 4.49
N TYR A 13 -4.89 -6.87 4.91
CA TYR A 13 -3.84 -6.16 5.65
C TYR A 13 -3.55 -6.82 7.01
N LEU A 14 -4.60 -7.24 7.72
CA LEU A 14 -4.50 -7.99 8.98
C LEU A 14 -3.88 -9.37 8.80
N TYR A 15 -4.22 -10.07 7.72
CA TYR A 15 -3.62 -11.35 7.37
C TYR A 15 -2.11 -11.23 7.14
N TRP A 16 -1.68 -10.25 6.33
CA TRP A 16 -0.26 -10.02 6.07
C TRP A 16 0.51 -9.57 7.31
N GLN A 17 -0.13 -8.88 8.25
CA GLN A 17 0.50 -8.50 9.51
C GLN A 17 0.92 -9.70 10.37
N GLN A 18 0.15 -10.79 10.34
CA GLN A 18 0.41 -11.99 11.12
C GLN A 18 1.28 -12.99 10.36
N GLN A 19 1.11 -13.08 9.04
CA GLN A 19 1.77 -14.09 8.22
C GLN A 19 3.14 -13.65 7.68
N ASP A 20 3.26 -12.41 7.18
CA ASP A 20 4.49 -11.93 6.56
C ASP A 20 4.69 -10.41 6.70
N ARG A 21 5.53 -10.05 7.67
CA ARG A 21 5.91 -8.66 7.94
C ARG A 21 6.67 -8.00 6.79
N ARG A 22 7.40 -8.75 5.95
CA ARG A 22 8.11 -8.17 4.79
C ARG A 22 7.12 -7.68 3.73
N MET A 23 6.01 -8.39 3.55
CA MET A 23 4.95 -7.92 2.66
C MET A 23 4.27 -6.67 3.24
N LEU A 24 3.99 -6.66 4.54
CA LEU A 24 3.43 -5.49 5.23
C LEU A 24 4.33 -4.24 5.05
N GLU A 25 5.64 -4.41 5.15
CA GLU A 25 6.62 -3.34 4.92
C GLU A 25 6.58 -2.80 3.48
N ARG A 26 6.45 -3.67 2.47
CA ARG A 26 6.27 -3.25 1.06
C ARG A 26 4.97 -2.47 0.86
N ILE A 27 3.85 -2.96 1.40
CA ILE A 27 2.55 -2.28 1.32
C ILE A 27 2.64 -0.88 1.96
N ASN A 28 3.23 -0.79 3.15
CA ASN A 28 3.42 0.49 3.84
C ASN A 28 4.34 1.46 3.08
N LYS A 29 5.38 0.93 2.43
CA LYS A 29 6.27 1.74 1.59
C LYS A 29 5.52 2.31 0.38
N LEU A 30 4.76 1.48 -0.33
CA LEU A 30 3.96 1.90 -1.48
C LEU A 30 2.90 2.94 -1.09
N ILE A 31 2.23 2.76 0.05
CA ILE A 31 1.29 3.74 0.58
C ILE A 31 2.00 5.07 0.85
N ARG A 32 3.18 5.07 1.49
CA ARG A 32 3.94 6.31 1.74
C ARG A 32 4.40 6.99 0.46
N GLU A 33 4.87 6.23 -0.52
CA GLU A 33 5.30 6.76 -1.82
C GLU A 33 4.12 7.40 -2.58
N ALA A 34 2.97 6.72 -2.65
CA ALA A 34 1.75 7.27 -3.27
C ALA A 34 1.22 8.53 -2.57
N GLN A 35 1.54 8.72 -1.28
CA GLN A 35 1.17 9.91 -0.52
C GLN A 35 2.14 11.08 -0.71
N CYS A 36 3.42 10.82 -0.95
CA CYS A 36 4.43 11.84 -1.20
C CYS A 36 4.42 12.33 -2.66
N GLU A 37 4.18 11.44 -3.62
CA GLU A 37 4.10 11.77 -5.05
C GLU A 37 2.85 11.14 -5.67
N PRO A 38 1.69 11.80 -5.65
CA PRO A 38 0.45 11.24 -6.17
C PRO A 38 0.46 10.96 -7.69
N LEU A 39 1.48 11.41 -8.43
CA LEU A 39 1.55 11.34 -9.90
C LEU A 39 2.91 10.85 -10.47
N VAL A 40 3.86 10.44 -9.65
CA VAL A 40 5.15 9.87 -10.11
C VAL A 40 5.28 8.45 -9.56
N GLY A 41 4.27 7.63 -9.85
CA GLY A 41 4.25 6.22 -9.49
C GLY A 41 5.03 5.38 -10.50
N ILE A 42 5.73 4.37 -9.99
CA ILE A 42 6.60 3.37 -10.66
C ILE A 42 5.83 2.46 -11.67
N GLY A 43 4.66 2.88 -12.12
CA GLY A 43 3.91 2.32 -13.24
C GLY A 43 4.04 3.27 -14.41
N ASN A 44 5.14 3.15 -15.15
CA ASN A 44 5.35 3.88 -16.39
C ASN A 44 4.26 3.48 -17.39
N LEU A 45 3.19 4.27 -17.49
CA LEU A 45 2.32 4.28 -18.66
C LEU A 45 2.96 5.26 -19.64
N GLY A 46 3.78 4.70 -20.51
CA GLY A 46 4.30 5.41 -21.67
C GLY A 46 3.13 5.93 -22.52
N SER A 47 3.21 7.20 -22.87
CA SER A 47 2.55 7.83 -24.02
C SER A 47 3.56 8.76 -24.66
#